data_AF-A0A0C3PWV2-F1
#
_entry.id   AF-A0A0C3PWV2-F1
#
_cell.length_a   1.000
_cell.length_b   1.000
_cell.length_c   1.000
_cell.angle_alpha   90.00
_cell.angle_beta   90.00
_cell.angle_gamma   90.00
#
_symmetry.space_group_name_H-M   'P 1'
#
loop_
_entity.id
_entity.type
_entity.pdbx_description
1 polymer ?
#
loop_
_entity_poly.entity_id
_entity_poly.type
_entity_poly.pdbx_seq_one_letter_code
_entity_poly.pdbx_strand_id
1 'polypeptide(L)'
;MAKEPQSRDLRECIKLIKEMTTIIDPADDYLTITAAEEQMKINYAKAKRENDEAYSNLKALSRVLEAARKSSARPPNVPAPEQHAARLNELDSTRISLAKALRDAENSLASKEAELAALKEGARALEESDPAQSHQSEIDGTTLRLQIFRGMGFDIVLDSDGKASTMFIRAESGDVHTLAPRGSDYHSVEQAWKLAAS
;
A
#
# COMPACT_ATOMS: atom_id res chain seq x y z
N MET A 1 -67.18 58.80 105.22
CA MET A 1 -67.05 57.34 105.45
C MET A 1 -67.62 56.66 104.21
N ALA A 2 -66.98 55.76 103.47
CA ALA A 2 -65.84 54.89 103.76
C ALA A 2 -64.91 54.75 102.53
N LYS A 3 -63.59 54.89 102.75
CA LYS A 3 -62.50 54.56 101.82
C LYS A 3 -62.21 53.07 101.99
N GLU A 4 -62.72 52.17 101.15
CA GLU A 4 -62.35 50.73 101.28
C GLU A 4 -62.55 49.76 100.09
N PRO A 5 -62.37 50.14 98.80
CA PRO A 5 -62.19 49.13 97.73
C PRO A 5 -60.72 48.92 97.31
N GLN A 6 -59.81 49.88 97.57
CA GLN A 6 -58.43 49.82 97.05
C GLN A 6 -57.50 48.83 97.79
N SER A 7 -57.80 48.46 99.04
CA SER A 7 -56.89 47.61 99.84
C SER A 7 -56.99 46.12 99.53
N ARG A 8 -58.14 45.66 99.01
CA ARG A 8 -58.39 44.25 98.66
C ARG A 8 -57.76 43.89 97.32
N ASP A 9 -57.89 44.78 96.34
CA ASP A 9 -57.25 44.71 95.03
C ASP A 9 -55.71 44.70 95.16
N LEU A 10 -55.16 45.59 95.99
CA LEU A 10 -53.72 45.60 96.31
C LEU A 10 -53.21 44.29 96.92
N ARG A 11 -54.00 43.63 97.77
CA ARG A 11 -53.61 42.33 98.36
C ARG A 11 -53.66 41.19 97.35
N GLU A 12 -54.62 41.22 96.42
CA GLU A 12 -54.69 40.27 95.32
C GLU A 12 -53.53 40.46 94.34
N CYS A 13 -53.17 41.72 94.01
CA CYS A 13 -51.97 42.02 93.23
C CYS A 13 -50.68 41.53 93.93
N ILE A 14 -50.54 41.74 95.24
CA ILE A 14 -49.37 41.26 96.00
C ILE A 14 -49.31 39.74 96.00
N LYS A 15 -50.45 39.05 96.10
CA LYS A 15 -50.52 37.59 96.04
C LYS A 15 -50.13 37.09 94.65
N LEU A 16 -50.64 37.71 93.59
CA LEU A 16 -50.28 37.40 92.21
C LEU A 16 -48.78 37.61 91.94
N ILE A 17 -48.21 38.71 92.42
CA ILE A 17 -46.77 39.00 92.28
C ILE A 17 -45.93 37.95 93.02
N LYS A 18 -46.36 37.52 94.21
CA LYS A 18 -45.69 36.45 94.94
C LYS A 18 -45.79 35.11 94.22
N GLU A 19 -46.97 34.78 93.67
CA GLU A 19 -47.18 33.57 92.86
C GLU A 19 -46.29 33.59 91.61
N MET A 20 -46.18 34.74 90.92
CA MET A 20 -45.27 34.93 89.78
C MET A 20 -43.80 34.78 90.16
N THR A 21 -43.40 35.24 91.36
CA THR A 21 -42.02 35.10 91.85
C THR A 21 -41.65 33.64 92.10
N THR A 22 -42.61 32.79 92.43
CA THR A 22 -42.42 31.32 92.55
C THR A 22 -42.36 30.59 91.20
N ILE A 23 -42.93 31.17 90.14
CA ILE A 23 -42.96 30.56 88.81
C ILE A 23 -41.71 30.94 88.00
N ILE A 24 -41.16 32.13 88.24
CA ILE A 24 -39.97 32.62 87.55
C ILE A 24 -38.74 32.21 88.36
N ASP A 25 -37.91 31.32 87.79
CA ASP A 25 -36.57 31.02 88.29
C ASP A 25 -35.52 31.66 87.36
N PRO A 26 -35.03 32.86 87.70
CA PRO A 26 -34.03 33.55 86.87
C PRO A 26 -32.72 32.77 86.72
N ALA A 27 -32.40 31.85 87.65
CA ALA A 27 -31.19 31.06 87.58
C ALA A 27 -31.30 29.97 86.50
N ASP A 28 -32.46 29.31 86.39
CA ASP A 28 -32.73 28.30 85.37
C ASP A 28 -32.83 28.93 83.96
N ASP A 29 -33.46 30.10 83.86
CA ASP A 29 -33.52 30.87 82.61
C ASP A 29 -32.11 31.30 82.15
N TYR A 30 -31.26 31.74 83.08
CA TYR A 30 -29.87 32.08 82.76
C TYR A 30 -29.07 30.86 82.27
N LEU A 31 -29.22 29.70 82.91
CA LEU A 31 -28.60 28.45 82.47
C LEU A 31 -29.08 28.04 81.08
N THR A 32 -30.37 28.20 80.80
CA THR A 32 -30.95 27.90 79.48
C THR A 32 -30.40 28.83 78.39
N ILE A 33 -30.29 30.13 78.68
CA ILE A 33 -29.73 31.12 77.74
C ILE A 33 -28.26 30.83 77.48
N THR A 34 -27.46 30.58 78.52
CA THR A 34 -26.03 30.26 78.36
C THR A 34 -25.81 28.97 77.57
N ALA A 35 -26.61 27.92 77.83
CA ALA A 35 -26.59 26.69 77.03
C ALA A 35 -26.98 26.93 75.57
N ALA A 36 -27.98 27.77 75.31
CA ALA A 36 -28.38 28.15 73.96
C ALA A 36 -27.28 28.94 73.24
N GLU A 37 -26.60 29.86 73.92
CA GLU A 37 -25.47 30.60 73.36
C GLU A 37 -24.28 29.70 73.03
N GLU A 38 -23.95 28.75 73.90
CA GLU A 38 -22.92 27.75 73.63
C GLU A 38 -23.29 26.90 72.41
N GLN A 39 -24.54 26.45 72.32
CA GLN A 39 -25.02 25.70 71.16
C GLN A 39 -24.98 26.54 69.87
N MET A 40 -25.31 27.83 69.95
CA MET A 40 -25.19 28.76 68.81
C MET A 40 -23.73 28.93 68.39
N LYS A 41 -22.79 29.06 69.33
CA LYS A 41 -21.34 29.15 69.05
C LYS A 41 -20.84 27.88 68.36
N ILE A 42 -21.26 26.71 68.83
CA ILE A 42 -20.91 25.42 68.23
C ILE A 42 -21.47 25.33 66.81
N ASN A 43 -22.75 25.65 66.60
CA ASN A 43 -23.39 25.62 65.30
C ASN A 43 -22.75 26.61 64.32
N TYR A 44 -22.41 27.81 64.77
CA TYR A 44 -21.71 28.81 63.95
C TYR A 44 -20.32 28.32 63.55
N ALA A 45 -19.56 27.74 64.48
CA ALA A 45 -18.25 27.17 64.19
C ALA A 45 -18.35 26.01 63.18
N LYS A 46 -19.37 25.15 63.31
CA LYS A 46 -19.64 24.06 62.37
C LYS A 46 -20.00 24.59 60.97
N ALA A 47 -20.96 25.50 60.88
CA ALA A 47 -21.37 26.11 59.62
C ALA A 47 -20.21 26.83 58.92
N LYS A 48 -19.36 27.52 59.69
CA LYS A 48 -18.17 28.17 59.16
C LYS A 48 -17.17 27.15 58.58
N ARG A 49 -16.89 26.06 59.30
CA ARG A 49 -16.02 24.98 58.81
C ARG A 49 -16.55 24.35 57.53
N GLU A 50 -17.83 24.02 57.49
CA GLU A 50 -18.48 23.44 56.30
C GLU A 50 -18.39 24.39 55.09
N ASN A 51 -18.57 25.70 55.33
CA ASN A 51 -18.43 26.71 54.29
C ASN A 51 -16.97 26.82 53.80
N ASP A 52 -16.01 26.87 54.72
CA ASP A 52 -14.58 26.94 54.39
C ASP A 52 -14.12 25.69 53.60
N GLU A 53 -14.59 24.50 53.99
CA GLU A 53 -14.36 23.25 53.27
C GLU A 53 -14.99 23.27 51.87
N ALA A 54 -16.23 23.74 51.73
CA ALA A 54 -16.90 23.88 50.44
C ALA A 54 -16.15 24.85 49.51
N TYR A 55 -15.68 25.99 50.04
CA TYR A 55 -14.87 26.95 49.28
C TYR A 55 -13.52 26.35 48.85
N SER A 56 -12.86 25.60 49.74
CA SER A 56 -11.61 24.90 49.42
C SER A 56 -11.82 23.88 48.30
N ASN A 57 -12.89 23.08 48.39
CA ASN A 57 -13.26 22.08 47.39
C ASN A 57 -13.58 22.72 46.04
N LEU A 58 -14.36 23.80 46.03
CA LEU A 58 -14.67 24.56 44.82
C LEU A 58 -13.38 25.07 44.17
N LYS A 59 -12.47 25.66 44.96
CA LYS A 59 -11.19 26.16 44.45
C LYS A 59 -10.33 25.04 43.87
N ALA A 60 -10.26 23.87 44.53
CA ALA A 60 -9.55 22.70 44.03
C ALA A 60 -10.15 22.20 42.70
N LEU A 61 -11.47 22.04 42.64
CA LEU A 61 -12.17 21.64 41.41
C LEU A 61 -11.97 22.65 40.28
N SER A 62 -11.99 23.96 40.56
CA SER A 62 -11.73 24.98 39.55
C SER A 62 -10.31 24.88 38.95
N ARG A 63 -9.32 24.55 39.78
CA ARG A 63 -7.93 24.35 39.32
C ARG A 63 -7.82 23.11 38.45
N VAL A 64 -8.48 22.02 38.82
CA VAL A 64 -8.54 20.80 38.01
C VAL A 64 -9.22 21.07 36.68
N LEU A 65 -10.33 21.82 36.69
CA LEU A 65 -11.07 22.20 35.49
C LEU A 65 -10.19 23.07 34.57
N GLU A 66 -9.48 24.07 35.10
CA GLU A 66 -8.58 24.90 34.31
C GLU A 66 -7.38 24.11 33.77
N ALA A 67 -6.82 23.18 34.54
CA ALA A 67 -5.79 22.27 34.05
C ALA A 67 -6.32 21.36 32.93
N ALA A 68 -7.54 20.82 33.08
CA ALA A 68 -8.19 20.01 32.06
C ALA A 68 -8.56 20.82 30.81
N ARG A 69 -8.95 22.08 30.94
CA ARG A 69 -9.16 23.00 29.80
C ARG A 69 -7.87 23.26 29.05
N LYS A 70 -6.78 23.51 29.78
CA LYS A 70 -5.45 23.71 29.18
C LYS A 70 -4.91 22.44 28.51
N SER A 71 -5.20 21.26 29.04
CA SER A 71 -4.77 20.00 28.44
C SER A 71 -5.66 19.53 27.28
N SER A 72 -6.96 19.83 27.32
CA SER A 72 -7.91 19.53 26.24
C SER A 72 -7.83 20.52 25.08
N ALA A 73 -7.37 21.75 25.33
CA ALA A 73 -7.00 22.66 24.27
C ALA A 73 -5.83 22.07 23.47
N ARG A 74 -5.99 22.00 22.14
CA ARG A 74 -4.93 21.56 21.23
C ARG A 74 -3.69 22.46 21.47
N PRO A 75 -2.50 21.89 21.74
CA PRO A 75 -1.30 22.67 21.92
C PRO A 75 -1.04 23.56 20.69
N PRO A 76 -0.55 24.80 20.87
CA PRO A 76 -0.34 25.74 19.77
C PRO A 76 0.72 25.26 18.75
N ASN A 77 1.49 24.22 19.11
CA ASN A 77 2.50 23.61 18.25
C ASN A 77 1.92 22.54 17.30
N VAL A 78 0.62 22.20 17.42
CA VAL A 78 -0.05 21.25 16.54
C VAL A 78 -0.79 22.04 15.44
N PRO A 79 -0.64 21.66 14.16
CA PRO A 79 -1.32 22.33 13.05
C PRO A 79 -2.83 22.47 13.29
N ALA A 80 -3.42 23.53 12.73
CA ALA A 80 -4.87 23.72 12.75
C ALA A 80 -5.58 22.48 12.18
N PRO A 81 -6.82 22.16 12.62
CA PRO A 81 -7.53 20.97 12.15
C PRO A 81 -7.66 20.92 10.63
N GLU A 82 -7.85 22.08 10.00
CA GLU A 82 -7.88 22.22 8.54
C GLU A 82 -6.54 21.92 7.89
N GLN A 83 -5.44 22.44 8.44
CA GLN A 83 -4.08 22.17 7.94
C GLN A 83 -3.70 20.69 8.10
N HIS A 84 -4.14 20.05 9.18
CA HIS A 84 -3.94 18.62 9.40
C HIS A 84 -4.74 17.79 8.39
N ALA A 85 -6.00 18.14 8.15
CA ALA A 85 -6.83 17.47 7.15
C ALA A 85 -6.27 17.63 5.73
N ALA A 86 -5.80 18.84 5.38
CA ALA A 86 -5.13 19.09 4.11
C ALA A 86 -3.87 18.23 3.95
N ARG A 87 -3.04 18.15 5.00
CA ARG A 87 -1.83 17.31 5.00
C ARG A 87 -2.15 15.81 4.89
N LEU A 88 -3.21 15.33 5.54
CA LEU A 88 -3.66 13.94 5.39
C LEU A 88 -4.10 13.64 3.96
N ASN A 89 -4.89 14.53 3.35
CA ASN A 89 -5.31 14.38 1.96
C ASN A 89 -4.12 14.39 0.98
N GLU A 90 -3.14 15.26 1.23
CA GLU A 90 -1.89 15.29 0.47
C GLU A 90 -1.12 13.97 0.61
N LEU A 91 -0.96 13.46 1.83
CA LEU A 91 -0.32 12.17 2.08
C LEU A 91 -1.06 11.00 1.43
N ASP A 92 -2.39 11.00 1.43
CA ASP A 92 -3.18 9.97 0.75
C ASP A 92 -3.02 10.05 -0.76
N SER A 93 -3.03 11.27 -1.33
CA SER A 93 -2.81 11.46 -2.77
C SER A 93 -1.42 10.98 -3.21
N THR A 94 -0.38 11.27 -2.42
CA THR A 94 0.99 10.82 -2.70
C THR A 94 1.11 9.31 -2.55
N ARG A 95 0.47 8.70 -1.55
CA ARG A 95 0.43 7.24 -1.38
C ARG A 95 -0.20 6.55 -2.59
N ILE A 96 -1.34 7.05 -3.08
CA ILE A 96 -2.01 6.49 -4.26
C ILE A 96 -1.12 6.64 -5.51
N SER A 97 -0.49 7.81 -5.69
CA SER A 97 0.43 8.06 -6.80
C SER A 97 1.63 7.12 -6.77
N LEU A 98 2.24 6.91 -5.59
CA LEU A 98 3.37 5.99 -5.43
C LEU A 98 2.97 4.54 -5.68
N ALA A 99 1.81 4.11 -5.19
CA ALA A 99 1.32 2.76 -5.45
C ALA A 99 1.06 2.52 -6.95
N LYS A 100 0.57 3.53 -7.67
CA LYS A 100 0.43 3.45 -9.13
C LYS A 100 1.80 3.37 -9.82
N ALA A 101 2.73 4.25 -9.48
CA ALA A 101 4.07 4.25 -10.04
C ALA A 101 4.81 2.92 -9.80
N LEU A 102 4.63 2.32 -8.62
CA LEU A 102 5.17 1.00 -8.30
C LEU A 102 4.61 -0.08 -9.22
N ARG A 103 3.28 -0.12 -9.40
CA ARG A 103 2.64 -1.09 -10.31
C ARG A 103 3.07 -0.91 -11.76
N ASP A 104 3.19 0.35 -12.21
CA ASP A 104 3.65 0.63 -13.57
C ASP A 104 5.10 0.15 -13.77
N ALA A 105 5.97 0.33 -12.76
CA ALA A 105 7.33 -0.17 -12.77
C ALA A 105 7.40 -1.71 -12.71
N GLU A 106 6.59 -2.36 -11.88
CA GLU A 106 6.48 -3.82 -11.80
C GLU A 106 6.00 -4.43 -13.13
N ASN A 107 4.98 -3.83 -13.77
CA ASN A 107 4.50 -4.25 -15.08
C ASN A 107 5.58 -4.10 -16.16
N SER A 108 6.32 -2.99 -16.15
CA SER A 108 7.44 -2.78 -17.06
C SER A 108 8.55 -3.82 -16.83
N LEU A 109 8.85 -4.16 -15.58
CA LEU A 109 9.84 -5.17 -15.23
C LEU A 109 9.41 -6.54 -15.74
N ALA A 110 8.17 -6.95 -15.46
CA ALA A 110 7.62 -8.23 -15.93
C ALA A 110 7.65 -8.34 -17.46
N SER A 111 7.32 -7.27 -18.19
CA SER A 111 7.43 -7.24 -19.66
C SER A 111 8.88 -7.45 -20.12
N LYS A 112 9.83 -6.77 -19.48
CA LYS A 112 11.25 -6.89 -19.83
C LYS A 112 11.82 -8.27 -19.49
N GLU A 113 11.41 -8.87 -18.38
CA GLU A 113 11.78 -10.23 -18.01
C GLU A 113 11.22 -11.26 -19.02
N ALA A 114 9.99 -11.07 -19.49
CA ALA A 114 9.40 -11.91 -20.53
C ALA A 114 10.14 -11.77 -21.88
N GLU A 115 10.48 -10.54 -22.30
CA GLU A 115 11.31 -10.28 -23.49
C GLU A 115 12.69 -10.94 -23.36
N LEU A 116 13.32 -10.82 -22.20
CA LEU A 116 14.63 -11.41 -21.92
C LEU A 116 14.56 -12.94 -21.98
N ALA A 117 13.52 -13.54 -21.41
CA ALA A 117 13.29 -14.99 -21.50
C ALA A 117 13.11 -15.45 -22.95
N ALA A 118 12.31 -14.73 -23.74
CA ALA A 118 12.11 -15.04 -25.16
C ALA A 118 13.40 -14.90 -25.99
N LEU A 119 14.20 -13.87 -25.73
CA LEU A 119 15.51 -13.67 -26.38
C LEU A 119 16.51 -14.75 -26.00
N LYS A 120 16.54 -15.18 -24.74
CA LYS A 120 17.38 -16.30 -24.30
C LYS A 120 17.01 -17.60 -24.99
N GLU A 121 15.71 -17.88 -25.10
CA GLU A 121 15.23 -19.07 -25.80
C GLU A 121 15.60 -19.01 -27.29
N GLY A 122 15.40 -17.85 -27.94
CA GLY A 122 15.79 -17.64 -29.33
C GLY A 122 17.31 -17.80 -29.54
N ALA A 123 18.13 -17.23 -28.65
CA ALA A 123 19.57 -17.38 -28.71
C ALA A 123 20.00 -18.86 -28.59
N ARG A 124 19.40 -19.59 -27.65
CA ARG A 124 19.64 -21.03 -27.49
C ARG A 124 19.23 -21.83 -28.73
N ALA A 125 18.07 -21.53 -29.30
CA ALA A 125 17.60 -22.19 -30.53
C ALA A 125 18.54 -21.92 -31.71
N LEU A 126 19.13 -20.72 -31.80
CA LEU A 126 20.14 -20.40 -32.80
C LEU A 126 21.47 -21.12 -32.53
N GLU A 127 21.90 -21.25 -31.28
CA GLU A 127 23.11 -22.01 -30.92
C GLU A 127 22.96 -23.51 -31.23
N GLU A 128 21.76 -24.07 -31.07
CA GLU A 128 21.45 -25.46 -31.41
C GLU A 128 21.27 -25.68 -32.92
N SER A 129 20.96 -24.63 -33.69
CA SER A 129 20.81 -24.70 -35.14
C SER A 129 22.16 -24.58 -35.83
N ASP A 130 22.68 -25.69 -36.35
CA ASP A 130 23.85 -25.66 -37.25
C ASP A 130 23.39 -25.39 -38.71
N PRO A 131 23.61 -24.17 -39.24
CA PRO A 131 23.20 -23.84 -40.60
C PRO A 131 23.93 -24.66 -41.66
N ALA A 132 25.13 -25.17 -41.37
CA ALA A 132 25.87 -26.02 -42.32
C ALA A 132 25.16 -27.36 -42.51
N GLN A 133 24.63 -27.94 -41.42
CA GLN A 133 23.92 -29.21 -41.46
C GLN A 133 22.54 -29.07 -42.15
N SER A 134 21.83 -27.97 -41.91
CA SER A 134 20.55 -27.67 -42.59
C SER A 134 20.72 -27.49 -44.10
N HIS A 135 21.73 -26.72 -44.52
CA HIS A 135 22.02 -26.52 -45.96
C HIS A 135 22.47 -27.81 -46.63
N GLN A 136 23.14 -28.71 -45.92
CA GLN A 136 23.58 -29.99 -46.47
C GLN A 136 22.42 -30.96 -46.73
N SER A 137 21.28 -30.81 -46.02
CA SER A 137 20.04 -31.54 -46.31
C SER A 137 19.18 -30.91 -47.40
N GLU A 138 19.19 -29.58 -47.53
CA GLU A 138 18.36 -28.86 -48.51
C GLU A 138 19.01 -28.77 -49.89
N ILE A 139 20.34 -28.72 -49.95
CA ILE A 139 21.07 -28.68 -51.20
C ILE A 139 21.27 -30.12 -51.69
N ASP A 140 20.44 -30.54 -52.65
CA ASP A 140 20.65 -31.79 -53.37
C ASP A 140 21.98 -31.75 -54.13
N GLY A 141 23.00 -32.37 -53.54
CA GLY A 141 24.35 -32.43 -54.10
C GLY A 141 24.38 -33.08 -55.50
N THR A 142 23.36 -33.84 -55.89
CA THR A 142 23.26 -34.39 -57.25
C THR A 142 22.85 -33.30 -58.25
N THR A 143 21.86 -32.48 -57.94
CA THR A 143 21.46 -31.32 -58.76
C THR A 143 22.62 -30.34 -58.97
N LEU A 144 23.39 -30.02 -57.93
CA LEU A 144 24.56 -29.14 -58.04
C LEU A 144 25.64 -29.74 -58.95
N ARG A 145 25.96 -31.03 -58.78
CA ARG A 145 26.93 -31.72 -59.64
C ARG A 145 26.45 -31.74 -61.09
N LEU A 146 25.17 -32.02 -61.33
CA LEU A 146 24.58 -31.98 -62.67
C LEU A 146 24.65 -30.59 -63.29
N GLN A 147 24.42 -29.53 -62.52
CA GLN A 147 24.55 -28.16 -62.99
C GLN A 147 26.01 -27.80 -63.31
N ILE A 148 26.98 -28.27 -62.52
CA ILE A 148 28.41 -28.10 -62.79
C ILE A 148 28.79 -28.83 -64.09
N PHE A 149 28.37 -30.09 -64.28
CA PHE A 149 28.62 -30.83 -65.51
C PHE A 149 27.99 -30.15 -66.72
N ARG A 150 26.77 -29.64 -66.60
CA ARG A 150 26.12 -28.87 -67.66
C ARG A 150 26.85 -27.56 -67.98
N GLY A 151 27.36 -26.88 -66.96
CA GLY A 151 28.19 -25.67 -67.10
C GLY A 151 29.52 -25.94 -67.80
N MET A 152 30.09 -27.14 -67.60
CA MET A 152 31.28 -27.63 -68.32
C MET A 152 30.98 -28.12 -69.74
N GLY A 153 29.74 -27.96 -70.24
CA GLY A 153 29.37 -28.30 -71.62
C GLY A 153 28.87 -29.73 -71.82
N PHE A 154 28.70 -30.51 -70.75
CA PHE A 154 28.16 -31.87 -70.80
C PHE A 154 26.64 -31.84 -70.61
N ASP A 155 25.87 -31.99 -71.69
CA ASP A 155 24.40 -32.07 -71.65
C ASP A 155 23.94 -33.51 -71.95
N ILE A 156 23.18 -34.12 -71.05
CA ILE A 156 22.76 -35.52 -71.17
C ILE A 156 21.27 -35.54 -71.52
N VAL A 157 20.92 -36.17 -72.64
CA VAL A 157 19.53 -36.42 -73.02
C VAL A 157 19.10 -37.78 -72.50
N LEU A 158 18.08 -37.75 -71.66
CA LEU A 158 17.41 -38.93 -71.14
C LEU A 158 16.34 -39.40 -72.14
N ASP A 159 16.25 -40.72 -72.33
CA ASP A 159 15.19 -41.36 -73.10
C ASP A 159 13.86 -41.36 -72.33
N SER A 160 12.76 -41.78 -72.98
CA SER A 160 11.43 -41.94 -72.36
C SER A 160 11.43 -42.87 -71.14
N ASP A 161 12.42 -43.76 -71.04
CA ASP A 161 12.62 -44.71 -69.93
C ASP A 161 13.56 -44.16 -68.82
N GLY A 162 13.97 -42.89 -68.89
CA GLY A 162 14.83 -42.24 -67.91
C GLY A 162 16.31 -42.68 -67.95
N LYS A 163 16.72 -43.41 -69.00
CA LYS A 163 18.13 -43.81 -69.22
C LYS A 163 18.83 -42.80 -70.14
N ALA A 164 20.10 -42.52 -69.88
CA ALA A 164 20.92 -41.65 -70.71
C ALA A 164 21.09 -42.27 -72.12
N SER A 165 20.44 -41.68 -73.12
CA SER A 165 20.43 -42.19 -74.50
C SER A 165 21.56 -41.56 -75.33
N THR A 166 21.76 -40.25 -75.17
CA THR A 166 22.79 -39.50 -75.89
C THR A 166 23.35 -38.39 -75.01
N MET A 167 24.65 -38.14 -75.13
CA MET A 167 25.36 -37.09 -74.43
C MET A 167 25.93 -36.11 -75.45
N PHE A 168 25.59 -34.83 -75.29
CA PHE A 168 26.18 -33.73 -76.03
C PHE A 168 27.34 -33.15 -75.22
N ILE A 169 28.47 -32.97 -75.89
CA ILE A 169 29.68 -32.38 -75.31
C ILE A 169 29.97 -31.13 -76.13
N ARG A 170 29.86 -29.97 -75.50
CA ARG A 170 30.26 -28.70 -76.09
C ARG A 170 31.72 -28.44 -75.76
N ALA A 171 32.53 -28.45 -76.81
CA ALA A 171 33.96 -28.21 -76.77
C ALA A 171 34.27 -26.71 -76.51
N GLU A 172 35.45 -26.39 -76.00
CA GLU A 172 35.86 -24.97 -75.79
C GLU A 172 35.98 -24.21 -77.13
N SER A 173 36.29 -24.95 -78.20
CA SER A 173 36.29 -24.46 -79.58
C SER A 173 34.90 -24.06 -80.11
N GLY A 174 33.82 -24.41 -79.41
CA GLY A 174 32.44 -24.12 -79.79
C GLY A 174 31.73 -25.24 -80.57
N ASP A 175 32.45 -26.30 -80.92
CA ASP A 175 31.89 -27.48 -81.59
C ASP A 175 31.07 -28.35 -80.63
N VAL A 176 30.03 -29.00 -81.16
CA VAL A 176 29.13 -29.88 -80.39
C VAL A 176 29.31 -31.33 -80.86
N HIS A 177 29.87 -32.15 -79.99
CA HIS A 177 30.06 -33.58 -80.23
C HIS A 177 28.94 -34.39 -79.58
N THR A 178 28.45 -35.42 -80.28
CA THR A 178 27.44 -36.34 -79.74
C THR A 178 28.10 -37.68 -79.44
N LEU A 179 28.00 -38.14 -78.20
CA LEU A 179 28.51 -39.42 -77.76
C LEU A 179 27.35 -40.25 -77.19
N ALA A 180 27.16 -41.46 -77.71
CA ALA A 180 26.20 -42.40 -77.15
C ALA A 180 26.89 -43.18 -76.01
N PRO A 181 26.44 -43.06 -74.75
CA PRO A 181 27.07 -43.76 -73.63
C PRO A 181 26.85 -45.27 -73.78
N ARG A 182 27.84 -45.99 -74.31
CA ARG A 182 27.89 -47.45 -74.30
C ARG A 182 28.59 -47.91 -73.02
N GLY A 183 27.80 -48.24 -71.99
CA GLY A 183 28.31 -48.85 -70.75
C GLY A 183 29.26 -47.99 -69.91
N SER A 184 29.78 -48.59 -68.83
CA SER A 184 30.76 -47.95 -67.92
C SER A 184 32.20 -48.17 -68.39
N ASP A 185 32.49 -47.85 -69.64
CA ASP A 185 33.82 -48.08 -70.20
C ASP A 185 34.71 -46.85 -69.97
N TYR A 186 35.85 -47.07 -69.31
CA TYR A 186 36.85 -46.03 -69.03
C TYR A 186 37.26 -45.25 -70.29
N HIS A 187 37.37 -45.95 -71.43
CA HIS A 187 37.70 -45.35 -72.73
C HIS A 187 36.65 -44.33 -73.21
N SER A 188 35.37 -44.57 -72.94
CA SER A 188 34.29 -43.65 -73.31
C SER A 188 34.36 -42.36 -72.49
N VAL A 189 34.76 -42.45 -71.22
CA VAL A 189 34.96 -41.29 -70.34
C VAL A 189 36.19 -40.49 -70.76
N GLU A 190 37.31 -41.17 -71.05
CA GLU A 190 38.52 -40.51 -71.54
C GLU A 190 38.30 -39.81 -72.88
N GLN A 191 37.53 -40.42 -73.78
CA GLN A 191 37.14 -39.82 -75.05
C GLN A 191 36.24 -38.60 -74.85
N ALA A 192 35.27 -38.67 -73.93
CA ALA A 192 34.39 -37.53 -73.60
C ALA A 192 35.20 -36.33 -73.08
N TRP A 193 36.17 -36.55 -72.20
CA TRP A 193 37.06 -35.48 -71.71
C TRP A 193 37.99 -34.92 -72.79
N LYS A 194 38.52 -35.76 -73.68
CA LYS A 194 39.31 -35.30 -74.84
C LYS A 194 38.49 -34.44 -75.80
N LEU A 195 37.22 -34.77 -76.00
CA LEU A 195 36.30 -34.00 -76.85
C LEU A 195 35.87 -32.68 -76.21
N ALA A 196 35.73 -32.65 -74.87
CA ALA A 196 35.41 -31.41 -74.15
C ALA A 196 36.59 -30.41 -74.16
N ALA A 197 37.82 -30.92 -74.13
CA ALA A 197 39.04 -30.11 -74.13
C ALA A 197 39.58 -29.75 -75.53
N SER A 198 38.89 -30.17 -76.60
CA SER A 198 39.21 -29.85 -78.00
C SER A 198 38.61 -28.52 -78.44
#